data_AF-A0A9P3GQ18-F1
#
_entry.id   AF-A0A9P3GQ18-F1
#
_cell.length_a   1.000
_cell.length_b   1.000
_cell.length_c   1.000
_cell.angle_alpha   90.00
_cell.angle_beta   90.00
_cell.angle_gamma   90.00
#
_symmetry.space_group_name_H-M   'P 1'
#
loop_
_entity.id
_entity.type
_entity.pdbx_description
1 polymer ?
#
loop_
_entity_poly.entity_id
_entity_poly.type
_entity_poly.pdbx_seq_one_letter_code
_entity_poly.pdbx_strand_id
1 'polypeptide(L)'
;MTPTFAGLFPCPSGQKGDPEVVFVLIFTPESVSHLRAYLTTDIRSPQARVTVWKTIQEVRRRFPDGMLLLDPVQNMHITDNKFTQLVKKIAITELNSIPLHQDARLPELYTLSKQKVKVSDRCRELKKKILATHDVCR
;
A
#
# COMPACT_ATOMS: atom_id res chain seq x y z
N MET A 1 -7.62 2.09 -14.00
CA MET A 1 -6.91 0.86 -13.61
C MET A 1 -5.77 0.66 -14.58
N THR A 2 -4.53 0.72 -14.12
CA THR A 2 -3.36 0.48 -14.96
C THR A 2 -3.20 -1.04 -15.10
N PRO A 3 -3.01 -1.59 -16.31
CA PRO A 3 -2.88 -3.05 -16.49
C PRO A 3 -1.64 -3.54 -15.73
N THR A 4 -1.80 -4.58 -14.91
CA THR A 4 -0.70 -5.09 -14.08
C THR A 4 0.30 -5.82 -14.96
N PHE A 5 -0.15 -6.69 -15.88
CA PHE A 5 0.65 -7.29 -16.97
C PHE A 5 -0.29 -7.81 -18.08
N ALA A 6 0.12 -7.73 -19.35
CA ALA A 6 -0.54 -8.37 -20.51
C ALA A 6 -2.07 -8.15 -20.66
N GLY A 7 -2.60 -6.99 -20.22
CA GLY A 7 -4.04 -6.70 -20.30
C GLY A 7 -4.89 -7.34 -19.20
N LEU A 8 -4.28 -7.94 -18.18
CA LEU A 8 -4.97 -8.45 -17.00
C LEU A 8 -5.29 -7.31 -16.03
N PHE A 9 -6.53 -7.30 -15.54
CA PHE A 9 -7.00 -6.36 -14.54
C PHE A 9 -7.44 -7.10 -13.28
N PRO A 10 -7.15 -6.55 -12.09
CA PRO A 10 -7.70 -7.08 -10.85
C PRO A 10 -9.23 -7.04 -10.92
N CYS A 11 -9.86 -8.08 -10.41
CA CYS A 11 -11.33 -8.17 -10.41
C CYS A 11 -11.92 -7.06 -9.52
N PRO A 12 -12.90 -6.30 -10.01
CA PRO A 12 -13.61 -5.32 -9.20
C PRO A 12 -14.27 -5.98 -7.98
N SER A 13 -14.44 -5.21 -6.91
CA SER A 13 -15.10 -5.72 -5.70
C SER A 13 -16.51 -6.22 -6.02
N GLY A 14 -16.80 -7.48 -5.65
CA GLY A 14 -18.11 -8.12 -5.84
C GLY A 14 -18.28 -8.88 -7.16
N GLN A 15 -17.32 -8.83 -8.09
CA GLN A 15 -17.36 -9.65 -9.30
C GLN A 15 -16.61 -10.97 -9.12
N LYS A 16 -17.08 -12.03 -9.81
CA LYS A 16 -16.36 -13.30 -9.87
C LYS A 16 -15.15 -13.14 -10.79
N GLY A 17 -14.00 -13.60 -10.30
CA GLY A 17 -12.75 -13.64 -11.03
C GLY A 17 -12.23 -15.05 -11.17
N ASP A 18 -11.44 -15.28 -12.22
CA ASP A 18 -10.76 -16.55 -12.44
C ASP A 18 -9.32 -16.47 -11.91
N PRO A 19 -8.87 -17.45 -11.11
CA PRO A 19 -7.51 -17.46 -10.59
C PRO A 19 -6.52 -17.83 -11.70
N GLU A 20 -5.59 -16.91 -11.96
CA GLU A 20 -4.55 -17.04 -12.98
C GLU A 20 -3.15 -16.89 -12.36
N VAL A 21 -2.17 -17.62 -12.91
CA VAL A 21 -0.77 -17.55 -12.44
C VAL A 21 -0.05 -16.48 -13.24
N VAL A 22 0.47 -15.46 -12.54
CA VAL A 22 1.17 -14.33 -13.16
C VAL A 22 2.62 -14.28 -12.69
N PHE A 23 3.51 -13.92 -13.61
CA PHE A 23 4.89 -13.60 -13.27
C PHE A 23 4.97 -12.14 -12.84
N VAL A 24 5.55 -11.88 -11.67
CA VAL A 24 5.73 -10.53 -11.14
C VAL A 24 7.20 -10.28 -10.82
N LEU A 25 7.60 -9.01 -10.85
CA LEU A 25 8.94 -8.62 -10.42
C LEU A 25 8.99 -8.60 -8.89
N ILE A 26 10.19 -8.76 -8.34
CA ILE A 26 10.42 -8.85 -6.89
C ILE A 26 10.00 -7.59 -6.12
N PHE A 27 9.83 -6.44 -6.77
CA PHE A 27 9.37 -5.19 -6.14
C PHE A 27 7.84 -5.02 -6.18
N THR A 28 7.12 -5.89 -6.87
CA THR A 28 5.66 -5.88 -6.93
C THR A 28 4.96 -6.29 -5.62
N PRO A 29 5.41 -7.30 -4.86
CA PRO A 29 4.78 -7.62 -3.58
C PRO A 29 5.02 -6.52 -2.55
N GLU A 30 3.94 -6.06 -1.90
CA GLU A 30 4.00 -5.06 -0.83
C GLU A 30 4.37 -5.67 0.52
N SER A 31 3.92 -6.90 0.79
CA SER A 31 4.17 -7.59 2.05
C SER A 31 4.18 -9.11 1.88
N VAL A 32 4.78 -9.81 2.85
CA VAL A 32 4.86 -11.28 2.88
C VAL A 32 4.26 -11.78 4.19
N SER A 33 3.37 -12.77 4.10
CA SER A 33 2.73 -13.37 5.26
C SER A 33 3.66 -14.36 5.97
N HIS A 34 3.48 -14.50 7.29
CA HIS A 34 4.15 -15.54 8.09
C HIS A 34 3.64 -16.95 7.81
N LEU A 35 2.42 -17.06 7.28
CA LEU A 35 1.80 -18.32 6.92
C LEU A 35 2.14 -18.70 5.48
N ARG A 36 2.27 -20.01 5.25
CA ARG A 36 2.42 -20.61 3.92
C ARG A 36 1.22 -21.51 3.64
N ALA A 37 0.44 -21.17 2.62
CA ALA A 37 -0.63 -22.04 2.15
C ALA A 37 -0.05 -23.33 1.54
N TYR A 38 -0.73 -24.45 1.77
CA TYR A 38 -0.36 -25.71 1.12
C TYR A 38 -0.77 -25.65 -0.35
N LEU A 39 0.18 -25.92 -1.24
CA LEU A 39 -0.03 -25.96 -2.69
C LEU A 39 0.04 -27.41 -3.18
N THR A 40 -0.85 -27.75 -4.11
CA THR A 40 -0.77 -29.03 -4.84
C THR A 40 0.46 -29.04 -5.74
N THR A 41 0.98 -30.23 -6.04
CA THR A 41 2.21 -30.40 -6.84
C THR A 41 2.08 -29.85 -8.27
N ASP A 42 0.87 -29.81 -8.83
CA ASP A 42 0.58 -29.19 -10.13
C ASP A 42 -0.55 -28.16 -10.00
N ILE A 43 -0.34 -26.98 -10.58
CA ILE A 43 -1.28 -25.85 -10.60
C ILE A 43 -1.58 -25.37 -12.03
N ARG A 44 -1.16 -26.12 -13.06
CA ARG A 44 -1.40 -25.77 -14.46
C ARG A 44 -2.86 -25.96 -14.87
N SER A 45 -3.57 -26.89 -14.23
CA SER A 45 -4.97 -27.14 -14.52
C SER A 45 -5.87 -26.07 -13.87
N PRO A 46 -6.93 -25.61 -14.55
CA PRO A 46 -7.83 -24.59 -14.00
C PRO A 46 -8.51 -25.06 -12.70
N GLN A 47 -8.80 -26.36 -12.57
CA GLN A 47 -9.39 -26.94 -11.36
C GLN A 47 -8.44 -26.88 -10.16
N ALA A 48 -7.14 -27.12 -10.37
CA ALA A 48 -6.13 -26.99 -9.31
C ALA A 48 -6.03 -25.53 -8.84
N ARG A 49 -6.04 -24.56 -9.76
CA ARG A 49 -6.03 -23.12 -9.42
C ARG A 49 -7.24 -22.70 -8.59
N VAL A 50 -8.43 -23.18 -8.95
CA VAL A 50 -9.66 -22.94 -8.17
C VAL A 50 -9.58 -23.57 -6.78
N THR A 51 -8.94 -24.73 -6.65
CA THR A 51 -8.75 -25.38 -5.34
C THR A 51 -7.82 -24.56 -4.44
N VAL A 52 -6.68 -24.10 -4.97
CA VAL A 52 -5.77 -23.21 -4.25
C VAL A 52 -6.47 -21.90 -3.86
N TRP A 53 -7.29 -21.33 -4.75
CA TRP A 53 -8.07 -20.13 -4.47
C TRP A 53 -9.02 -20.33 -3.28
N LYS A 54 -9.73 -21.46 -3.21
CA LYS A 54 -10.60 -21.78 -2.06
C LYS A 54 -9.81 -21.87 -0.76
N THR A 55 -8.61 -22.45 -0.78
CA THR A 55 -7.72 -22.48 0.38
C THR A 55 -7.35 -21.07 0.82
N ILE A 56 -6.98 -20.18 -0.11
CA ILE A 56 -6.67 -18.77 0.19
C ILE A 56 -7.88 -18.04 0.79
N GLN A 57 -9.08 -18.27 0.24
CA GLN A 57 -10.32 -17.69 0.78
C GLN A 57 -10.61 -18.16 2.21
N GLU A 58 -10.36 -19.43 2.51
CA GLU A 58 -10.51 -19.98 3.85
C GLU A 58 -9.49 -19.38 4.84
N VAL A 59 -8.23 -19.20 4.41
CA VAL A 59 -7.24 -18.47 5.23
C VAL A 59 -7.74 -17.04 5.50
N ARG A 60 -8.21 -16.32 4.47
CA ARG A 60 -8.77 -14.97 4.65
C ARG A 60 -9.97 -14.94 5.60
N ARG A 61 -10.84 -15.95 5.55
CA ARG A 61 -12.00 -16.07 6.46
C ARG A 61 -11.57 -16.29 7.91
N ARG A 62 -10.48 -17.03 8.15
CA ARG A 62 -9.94 -17.30 9.50
C ARG A 62 -9.21 -16.11 10.12
N PHE A 63 -8.75 -15.16 9.29
CA PHE A 63 -8.04 -13.96 9.72
C PHE A 63 -8.82 -12.70 9.30
N PRO A 64 -9.98 -12.41 9.94
CA PRO A 64 -10.81 -11.26 9.59
C PRO A 64 -10.11 -9.91 9.86
N ASP A 65 -9.24 -9.88 10.87
CA ASP A 65 -8.52 -8.67 11.30
C ASP A 65 -7.26 -8.38 10.47
N GLY A 66 -6.89 -9.28 9.56
CA GLY A 66 -5.72 -9.15 8.70
C GLY A 66 -4.74 -10.33 8.84
N MET A 67 -3.92 -10.52 7.80
CA MET A 67 -2.90 -11.56 7.80
C MET A 67 -1.73 -11.18 8.70
N LEU A 68 -1.18 -12.16 9.42
CA LEU A 68 0.07 -12.00 10.16
C LEU A 68 1.21 -11.83 9.16
N LEU A 69 1.84 -10.64 9.16
CA LEU A 69 2.96 -10.29 8.30
C LEU A 69 4.30 -10.77 8.90
N LEU A 70 5.30 -11.00 8.04
CA LEU A 70 6.67 -11.23 8.50
C LEU A 70 7.27 -9.94 9.07
N ASP A 71 7.89 -10.05 10.23
CA ASP A 71 8.72 -8.98 10.78
C ASP A 71 10.10 -8.99 10.08
N PRO A 72 10.52 -7.87 9.45
CA PRO A 72 11.78 -7.82 8.72
C PRO A 72 13.02 -7.94 9.63
N VAL A 73 12.92 -7.56 10.91
CA VAL A 73 14.02 -7.65 11.88
C VAL A 73 14.00 -9.03 12.55
N GLN A 74 12.85 -9.44 13.10
CA GLN A 74 12.76 -10.68 13.88
C GLN A 74 12.69 -11.94 13.02
N ASN A 75 11.98 -11.91 11.89
CA ASN A 75 11.76 -13.10 11.06
C ASN A 75 12.67 -13.15 9.84
N MET A 76 12.97 -12.01 9.20
CA MET A 76 13.88 -11.95 8.04
C MET A 76 15.35 -11.70 8.42
N HIS A 77 15.63 -11.43 9.69
CA HIS A 77 16.98 -11.21 10.22
C HIS A 77 17.76 -10.09 9.52
N ILE A 78 17.08 -9.01 9.13
CA ILE A 78 17.72 -7.82 8.57
C ILE A 78 18.36 -7.02 9.71
N THR A 79 19.70 -7.03 9.78
CA THR A 79 20.49 -6.43 10.87
C THR A 79 21.05 -5.04 10.55
N ASP A 80 20.69 -4.44 9.42
CA ASP A 80 21.19 -3.13 9.04
C ASP A 80 20.74 -2.03 10.04
N ASN A 81 21.72 -1.22 10.48
CA ASN A 81 21.48 -0.19 11.50
C ASN A 81 20.59 0.94 10.96
N LYS A 82 20.77 1.35 9.69
CA LYS A 82 19.93 2.40 9.09
C LYS A 82 18.49 1.93 8.96
N PHE A 83 18.30 0.67 8.55
CA PHE A 83 16.99 0.03 8.48
C PHE A 83 16.31 -0.05 9.86
N THR A 84 17.02 -0.50 10.88
CA THR A 84 16.47 -0.61 12.24
C THR A 84 16.06 0.76 12.79
N GLN A 85 16.85 1.81 12.52
CA GLN A 85 16.49 3.18 12.89
C GLN A 85 15.25 3.67 12.14
N LEU A 86 15.10 3.31 10.86
CA LEU A 86 13.92 3.64 10.06
C LEU A 86 12.66 2.97 10.63
N VAL A 87 12.72 1.67 10.95
CA VAL A 87 11.61 0.93 11.58
C VAL A 87 11.19 1.59 12.89
N LYS A 88 12.16 2.00 13.73
CA LYS A 88 11.87 2.74 14.98
C LYS A 88 11.19 4.08 14.72
N LYS A 89 11.61 4.83 13.70
CA LYS A 89 10.97 6.11 13.33
C LYS A 89 9.54 5.90 12.84
N ILE A 90 9.29 4.84 12.06
CA ILE A 90 7.94 4.48 11.61
C ILE A 90 7.06 4.19 12.83
N ALA A 91 7.52 3.35 13.76
CA ALA A 91 6.77 3.02 14.97
C ALA A 91 6.40 4.24 15.84
N ILE A 92 7.26 5.26 15.91
CA ILE A 92 6.95 6.52 16.61
C ILE A 92 5.92 7.36 15.84
N THR A 93 5.92 7.27 14.51
CA THR A 93 5.05 8.05 13.62
C THR A 93 3.67 7.42 13.46
N GLU A 94 3.50 6.15 13.84
CA GLU A 94 2.20 5.50 13.88
C GLU A 94 1.23 6.36 14.69
N LEU A 95 0.20 6.86 13.99
CA LEU A 95 -0.60 8.05 14.28
C LEU A 95 -1.41 7.98 15.59
N ASN A 96 -1.29 6.87 16.32
CA ASN A 96 -2.07 6.52 17.51
C ASN A 96 -1.83 7.44 18.70
N SER A 97 -0.71 8.16 18.75
CA SER A 97 -0.41 9.11 19.83
C SER A 97 -1.05 10.49 19.63
N ILE A 98 -1.60 10.78 18.45
CA ILE A 98 -2.16 12.10 18.14
C ILE A 98 -3.63 12.14 18.59
N PRO A 99 -4.05 13.11 19.42
CA PRO A 99 -5.44 13.22 19.88
C PRO A 99 -6.48 13.31 18.76
N LEU A 100 -6.06 13.82 17.59
CA LEU A 100 -6.90 13.94 16.39
C LEU A 100 -7.18 12.60 15.69
N HIS A 101 -6.47 11.52 16.06
CA HIS A 101 -6.62 10.20 15.45
C HIS A 101 -8.02 9.60 15.64
N GLN A 102 -8.70 9.94 16.74
CA GLN A 102 -10.01 9.40 17.10
C GLN A 102 -11.17 10.38 16.84
N ASP A 103 -10.89 11.61 16.38
CA ASP A 103 -11.93 12.61 16.12
C ASP A 103 -12.64 12.29 14.79
N ALA A 104 -13.98 12.16 14.84
CA ALA A 104 -14.82 11.93 13.67
C ALA A 104 -14.73 13.03 12.60
N ARG A 105 -14.25 14.23 12.96
CA ARG A 105 -14.07 15.38 12.05
C ARG A 105 -12.76 15.35 11.26
N LEU A 106 -11.87 14.40 11.53
CA LEU A 106 -10.56 14.30 10.88
C LEU A 106 -10.65 14.32 9.33
N PRO A 107 -11.58 13.61 8.65
CA PRO A 107 -11.64 13.62 7.19
C PRO A 107 -11.96 15.00 6.60
N GLU A 108 -12.86 15.74 7.25
CA GLU A 108 -13.27 17.08 6.82
C GLU A 108 -12.13 18.09 7.06
N LEU A 109 -11.57 18.13 8.27
CA LEU A 109 -10.46 19.01 8.63
C LEU A 109 -9.22 18.74 7.77
N TYR A 110 -8.93 17.47 7.47
CA TYR A 110 -7.85 17.09 6.57
C TYR A 110 -8.07 17.61 5.16
N THR A 111 -9.31 17.53 4.65
CA THR A 111 -9.66 18.04 3.32
C THR A 111 -9.49 19.56 3.25
N LEU A 112 -9.98 20.29 4.26
CA LEU A 112 -9.84 21.74 4.35
C LEU A 112 -8.37 22.17 4.46
N SER A 113 -7.58 21.46 5.29
CA SER A 113 -6.14 21.71 5.43
C SER A 113 -5.40 21.48 4.11
N LYS A 114 -5.71 20.39 3.41
CA LYS A 114 -5.15 20.09 2.09
C LYS A 114 -5.49 21.16 1.05
N GLN A 115 -6.71 21.67 1.06
CA GLN A 115 -7.12 22.78 0.19
C GLN A 115 -6.35 24.07 0.53
N LYS A 116 -6.23 24.41 1.82
CA LYS A 116 -5.47 25.58 2.28
C LYS A 116 -4.00 25.51 1.84
N VAL A 117 -3.35 24.35 2.01
CA VAL A 117 -1.96 24.14 1.56
C VAL A 117 -1.85 24.31 0.05
N LYS A 118 -2.76 23.72 -0.74
CA LYS A 118 -2.78 23.86 -2.20
C LYS A 118 -2.92 25.32 -2.65
N VAL A 119 -3.78 26.10 -2.00
CA VAL A 119 -3.94 27.54 -2.31
C VAL A 119 -2.69 28.32 -1.92
N SER A 120 -2.12 28.04 -0.74
CA SER A 120 -0.88 28.65 -0.27
C SER A 120 0.30 28.40 -1.21
N ASP A 121 0.43 27.16 -1.71
CA ASP A 121 1.45 26.79 -2.69
C ASP A 121 1.27 27.53 -4.01
N ARG A 122 0.03 27.62 -4.51
CA ARG A 122 -0.29 28.41 -5.70
C ARG A 122 0.06 29.89 -5.52
N CYS A 123 -0.25 30.48 -4.36
CA CYS A 123 0.14 31.86 -4.06
C CYS A 123 1.66 32.03 -4.05
N ARG A 124 2.40 31.08 -3.47
CA ARG A 124 3.87 31.09 -3.45
C ARG A 124 4.47 30.97 -4.85
N GLU A 125 3.92 30.10 -5.69
CA GLU A 125 4.32 29.97 -7.10
C GLU A 125 4.05 31.24 -7.90
N LEU A 126 2.87 31.86 -7.73
CA LEU A 126 2.54 33.12 -8.40
C LEU A 126 3.47 34.25 -7.96
N LYS A 127 3.79 34.35 -6.67
CA LYS A 127 4.79 35.33 -6.17
C LYS A 127 6.16 35.10 -6.81
N LYS A 128 6.62 33.84 -6.90
CA LYS A 128 7.88 33.50 -7.59
C LYS A 128 7.86 33.90 -9.07
N LYS A 129 6.74 33.69 -9.78
CA LYS A 129 6.58 34.10 -11.18
C LYS A 129 6.66 35.62 -11.33
N ILE A 130 5.98 36.37 -10.47
CA ILE A 130 6.00 37.84 -10.49
C ILE A 130 7.42 38.36 -10.27
N LEU A 131 8.15 37.82 -9.29
CA LEU A 131 9.54 38.18 -9.02
C LEU A 131 10.44 37.85 -10.22
N ALA A 132 10.32 36.65 -10.80
CA ALA A 132 11.10 36.25 -11.96
C ALA A 132 10.83 37.15 -13.19
N THR A 133 9.58 37.56 -13.43
CA THR A 133 9.26 38.50 -14.52
C THR A 133 9.82 39.90 -14.24
N HIS A 134 9.75 40.38 -13.00
CA HIS A 134 10.33 41.66 -12.61
C HIS A 134 11.86 41.69 -12.76
N ASP A 135 12.54 40.57 -12.46
CA ASP A 135 13.99 40.44 -12.63
C ASP A 135 14.44 40.37 -14.10
N VAL A 136 13.58 39.87 -15.00
CA VAL A 136 13.87 39.82 -16.45
C VAL A 136 13.55 41.15 -17.14
N CYS A 137 12.61 41.94 -16.60
CA CYS A 137 12.24 43.26 -17.14
C CYS A 137 13.09 44.41 -16.60
N ARG A 138 14.13 44.12 -15.79
CA ARG A 138 15.08 45.10 -15.26
C ARG A 138 16.43 44.95 -15.94
#